data_AF-A0A1B1W449-F1
#
_entry.id   AF-A0A1B1W449-F1
#
_cell.length_a   1.000
_cell.length_b   1.000
_cell.length_c   1.000
_cell.angle_alpha   90.00
_cell.angle_beta   90.00
_cell.angle_gamma   90.00
#
_symmetry.space_group_name_H-M   'P 1'
#
loop_
_entity.id
_entity.type
_entity.pdbx_description
1 polymer ?
#
loop_
_entity_poly.entity_id
_entity_poly.type
_entity_poly.pdbx_seq_one_letter_code
_entity_poly.pdbx_strand_id
1 'polypeptide(L)' 'HVQTEMRQECKCHGMSGSCAVKTCWMRLPSFRSVGDSLKDRFDGASRVMLPN' A
#
# COMPACT_ATOMS: atom_id res chain seq x y z
N HIS A 1 -0.48 -0.19 -10.48
CA HIS A 1 -1.05 -0.95 -9.35
C HIS A 1 -0.44 -0.55 -8.01
N VAL A 2 0.89 -0.59 -7.83
CA VAL A 2 1.52 -0.18 -6.55
C VAL A 2 1.12 1.23 -6.08
N GLN A 3 0.90 2.18 -7.00
CA GLN A 3 0.43 3.53 -6.67
C GLN A 3 -0.97 3.57 -6.04
N THR A 4 -1.87 2.62 -6.33
CA THR A 4 -3.20 2.56 -5.72
C THR A 4 -3.17 2.00 -4.30
N GLU A 5 -2.08 1.34 -3.92
CA GLU A 5 -1.89 0.75 -2.59
C GLU A 5 -1.39 1.76 -1.55
N MET A 6 -1.13 3.02 -1.95
CA MET A 6 -0.64 4.04 -1.03
C MET A 6 -1.64 4.30 0.10
N ARG A 7 -1.12 4.40 1.32
CA ARG A 7 -1.90 4.67 2.53
C ARG A 7 -1.48 6.00 3.14
N GLN A 8 -2.45 6.70 3.71
CA GLN A 8 -2.19 7.89 4.49
C GLN A 8 -1.72 7.46 5.89
N GLU A 9 -0.50 7.85 6.26
CA GLU A 9 -0.01 7.73 7.63
C GLU A 9 -0.01 9.11 8.27
N CYS A 10 -0.25 9.16 9.59
CA CYS A 10 -0.26 10.40 10.36
C CYS A 10 0.57 10.26 11.64
N LYS A 11 1.26 11.34 12.02
CA LYS A 11 1.94 11.48 13.31
C LYS A 11 1.29 12.58 14.13
N CYS A 12 0.96 12.28 15.38
CA CYS A 12 0.35 13.21 16.32
C CYS A 12 1.42 13.97 17.13
N HIS A 13 1.14 15.25 17.41
CA HIS A 13 2.11 16.19 17.98
C HIS A 13 1.57 17.01 19.17
N GLY A 14 0.37 16.71 19.67
CA GLY A 14 -0.21 17.44 20.79
C GLY A 14 0.34 17.01 22.16
N MET A 15 0.01 17.81 23.19
CA MET A 15 0.41 17.53 24.58
C MET A 15 0.01 16.11 24.98
N SER A 16 0.91 15.40 25.65
CA SER A 16 0.73 13.99 26.07
C SER A 16 0.39 13.02 24.93
N GLY A 17 0.81 13.33 23.69
CA GLY A 17 0.52 12.49 22.52
C GLY A 17 -0.87 12.70 21.91
N SER A 18 -1.58 13.76 22.30
CA SER A 18 -2.87 14.10 21.69
C SER A 18 -2.74 14.37 20.19
N CYS A 19 -3.78 14.03 19.44
CA CYS A 19 -3.82 14.19 17.98
C CYS A 19 -4.51 15.47 17.51
N ALA A 20 -4.64 16.47 18.40
CA ALA A 20 -5.23 17.78 18.06
C ALA A 20 -4.45 18.48 16.94
N VAL A 21 -3.12 18.32 16.95
CA VAL A 21 -2.25 18.63 15.81
C VAL A 21 -1.65 17.33 15.31
N LYS A 22 -1.78 17.06 14.02
CA LYS A 22 -1.16 15.91 13.35
C LYS A 22 -0.67 16.28 11.97
N THR A 23 0.43 15.67 11.56
CA THR A 23 0.96 15.76 10.20
C THR A 23 0.75 14.43 9.51
N CYS A 24 0.21 14.45 8.29
CA CYS A 24 -0.01 13.24 7.51
C CYS A 24 0.75 13.28 6.19
N TRP A 25 1.15 12.12 5.69
CA TRP A 25 1.76 11.95 4.37
C TRP A 25 1.33 10.63 3.74
N MET A 26 1.41 10.55 2.42
CA MET A 26 1.18 9.31 1.69
C MET A 26 2.43 8.45 1.74
N ARG A 27 2.28 7.16 2.09
CA ARG A 27 3.36 6.18 2.06
C ARG A 27 2.86 4.88 1.44
N LEU A 28 3.77 4.15 0.81
CA LEU A 28 3.52 2.74 0.51
C LEU A 28 3.44 1.91 1.81
N PRO A 29 2.57 0.89 1.85
CA PRO A 29 2.59 -0.08 2.92
C PRO A 29 3.91 -0.87 2.90
N SER A 30 4.13 -1.72 3.90
CA SER A 30 5.32 -2.56 3.94
C SER A 30 5.52 -3.31 2.62
N PHE A 31 6.78 -3.47 2.19
CA PHE A 31 7.09 -4.16 0.94
C PHE A 31 6.49 -5.57 0.87
N ARG A 32 6.44 -6.29 2.00
CA ARG A 32 5.79 -7.61 2.09
C ARG A 32 4.32 -7.54 1.67
N SER A 33 3.55 -6.58 2.21
CA SER A 33 2.14 -6.40 1.83
C SER A 33 1.95 -6.07 0.34
N VAL A 34 2.86 -5.28 -0.25
CA VAL A 34 2.83 -5.01 -1.69
C VAL A 34 3.16 -6.27 -2.49
N GLY A 35 4.18 -7.02 -2.05
CA GLY A 35 4.60 -8.27 -2.68
C GLY A 35 3.52 -9.34 -2.66
N ASP A 36 2.84 -9.51 -1.52
CA ASP A 36 1.75 -10.48 -1.36
C ASP A 36 0.60 -10.18 -2.34
N SER A 37 0.18 -8.91 -2.44
CA SER A 37 -0.86 -8.48 -3.40
C SER A 37 -0.46 -8.72 -4.87
N LEU A 38 0.81 -8.47 -5.21
CA LEU A 38 1.32 -8.76 -6.56
C LEU A 38 1.39 -10.26 -6.82
N LYS A 39 1.75 -11.06 -5.81
CA LYS A 39 1.81 -12.52 -5.91
C LYS A 39 0.43 -13.13 -6.12
N ASP A 40 -0.57 -12.69 -5.36
CA ASP A 40 -1.96 -13.17 -5.52
C ASP A 40 -2.48 -12.95 -6.95
N ARG A 41 -2.15 -11.79 -7.54
CA ARG A 41 -2.52 -11.47 -8.93
C ARG A 41 -1.76 -12.31 -9.95
N PHE A 42 -0.50 -12.61 -9.69
CA PHE A 42 0.30 -13.48 -10.54
C PHE A 42 -0.24 -14.91 -10.52
N ASP A 43 -0.52 -15.43 -9.33
CA ASP A 43 -1.06 -16.79 -9.14
C ASP A 43 -2.47 -16.91 -9.75
N GLY A 44 -3.26 -15.83 -9.73
CA GLY A 44 -4.59 -15.74 -10.36
C GLY A 44 -4.59 -15.32 -11.84
N ALA A 45 -3.42 -15.13 -12.47
CA ALA A 45 -3.36 -14.64 -13.84
C ALA A 45 -3.76 -15.72 -14.86
N SER A 46 -4.57 -15.35 -15.84
CA SER A 46 -4.90 -16.23 -16.97
C SER A 46 -3.69 -16.39 -17.89
N ARG A 47 -3.29 -17.63 -18.17
CA ARG A 47 -2.27 -17.93 -19.17
C ARG A 47 -2.82 -17.68 -20.56
N VAL A 48 -2.22 -16.72 -21.27
CA VAL A 48 -2.57 -16.42 -22.66
C VAL A 48 -1.58 -17.13 -23.59
N MET A 49 -2.08 -17.95 -24.52
CA MET A 49 -1.28 -18.53 -25.60
C MET A 49 -1.41 -17.65 -26.84
N LEU A 50 -0.30 -17.32 -27.49
CA LEU A 50 -0.38 -16.66 -28.79
C LEU A 50 -0.86 -17.66 -29.84
N PRO A 51 -1.86 -17.31 -30.66
CA PRO A 51 -2.17 -18.08 -31.86
C PRO A 51 -1.03 -17.92 -32.88
N ASN A 52 -0.72 -19.01 -33.56
CA ASN A 52 0.26 -19.06 -34.65
C ASN A 52 -0.25 -18.38 -35.91
#